data_AF-A0A534S568-F1
#
_entry.id   AF-A0A534S568-F1
#
_cell.length_a   1.000
_cell.length_b   1.000
_cell.length_c   1.000
_cell.angle_alpha   90.00
_cell.angle_beta   90.00
_cell.angle_gamma   90.00
#
_symmetry.space_group_name_H-M   'P 1'
#
loop_
_entity.id
_entity.type
_entity.pdbx_description
1 polymer ?
#
loop_
_entity_poly.entity_id
_entity_poly.type
_entity_poly.pdbx_seq_one_letter_code
_entity_poly.pdbx_strand_id
1 'polypeptide(L)'
;GWVNIPPTTDTFGFSLEVQWLDTGTNTIISTQPIKTYTAATDGWDHAVASLVAPAGATRAQVAMVVSSLNATLYVDDFVFAARPICGDGLVEGSEQCDDGNTANGDGCSSICTLESGFSCSGNPSVCTSACGDGFLR
;
A
#
# COMPACT_ATOMS: atom_id res chain seq x y z
N GLY A 1 7.37 -0.27 -11.97
CA GLY A 1 7.39 -0.69 -13.37
C GLY A 1 8.33 0.21 -14.15
N TRP A 2 8.46 -0.02 -15.45
CA TRP A 2 9.35 0.77 -16.30
C TRP A 2 8.57 1.55 -17.34
N VAL A 3 9.02 2.78 -17.59
CA VAL A 3 8.42 3.68 -18.58
C VAL A 3 9.50 4.13 -19.54
N ASN A 4 9.24 4.03 -20.84
CA ASN A 4 10.10 4.58 -21.87
C ASN A 4 9.28 5.47 -22.81
N ILE A 5 9.70 6.73 -22.90
CA ILE A 5 9.12 7.74 -23.77
C ILE A 5 10.20 8.16 -24.76
N PRO A 6 10.10 7.74 -26.04
CA PRO A 6 11.07 8.11 -27.06
C PRO A 6 11.22 9.63 -27.22
N PRO A 7 12.36 10.10 -27.76
CA PRO A 7 12.55 11.51 -28.08
C PRO A 7 11.40 12.06 -28.92
N THR A 8 10.83 13.17 -28.48
CA THR A 8 9.73 13.87 -29.15
C THR A 8 9.89 15.38 -28.97
N THR A 9 9.41 16.14 -29.95
CA THR A 9 9.29 17.61 -29.88
C THR A 9 7.92 18.06 -29.37
N ASP A 10 7.00 17.13 -29.15
CA ASP A 10 5.65 17.42 -28.72
C ASP A 10 5.58 17.70 -27.22
N THR A 11 4.55 18.47 -26.85
CA THR A 11 4.19 18.66 -25.44
C THR A 11 3.12 17.64 -25.07
N PHE A 12 3.33 16.94 -23.96
CA PHE A 12 2.38 15.95 -23.45
C PHE A 12 2.36 15.99 -21.92
N GLY A 13 1.26 15.50 -21.35
CA GLY A 13 1.13 15.28 -19.93
C GLY A 13 0.69 13.84 -19.68
N PHE A 14 1.57 13.06 -19.05
CA PHE A 14 1.31 11.68 -18.67
C PHE A 14 1.66 11.48 -17.20
N SER A 15 0.76 10.87 -16.43
CA SER A 15 1.01 10.50 -15.05
C SER A 15 0.59 9.06 -14.80
N LEU A 16 1.40 8.35 -14.03
CA LEU A 16 1.00 7.12 -13.36
C LEU A 16 0.51 7.50 -11.96
N GLU A 17 -0.69 7.07 -11.61
CA GLU A 17 -1.34 7.40 -10.35
C GLU A 17 -1.94 6.14 -9.71
N VAL A 18 -1.95 6.07 -8.38
CA VAL A 18 -2.76 5.11 -7.63
C VAL A 18 -4.07 5.79 -7.24
N GLN A 19 -5.18 5.15 -7.59
CA GLN A 19 -6.51 5.53 -7.13
C GLN A 19 -6.94 4.57 -6.02
N TRP A 20 -7.24 5.14 -4.87
CA TRP A 20 -7.75 4.43 -3.70
C TRP A 20 -9.26 4.48 -3.72
N LEU A 21 -9.91 3.32 -3.56
CA LEU A 21 -11.36 3.19 -3.64
C LEU A 21 -11.92 2.54 -2.38
N ASP A 22 -13.13 2.95 -2.04
CA ASP A 22 -13.93 2.36 -0.98
C ASP A 22 -14.65 1.06 -1.44
N THR A 23 -14.94 0.21 -0.46
CA THR A 23 -15.66 -1.05 -0.57
C THR A 23 -17.15 -0.78 -0.65
N GLY A 24 -17.75 -1.19 -1.76
CA GLY A 24 -19.20 -1.15 -1.97
C GLY A 24 -19.58 -0.22 -3.09
N THR A 25 -19.12 1.03 -3.06
CA THR A 25 -19.44 2.01 -4.11
C THR A 25 -18.42 2.09 -5.24
N ASN A 26 -17.19 1.57 -5.04
CA ASN A 26 -16.06 1.77 -5.93
C ASN A 26 -15.80 3.27 -6.24
N THR A 27 -16.12 4.14 -5.27
CA THR A 27 -15.84 5.57 -5.39
C THR A 27 -14.35 5.80 -5.14
N ILE A 28 -13.72 6.62 -5.97
CA ILE A 28 -12.35 7.08 -5.72
C ILE A 28 -12.39 8.03 -4.54
N ILE A 29 -11.77 7.63 -3.43
CA ILE A 29 -11.69 8.44 -2.21
C ILE A 29 -10.40 9.24 -2.13
N SER A 30 -9.37 8.83 -2.88
CA SER A 30 -8.09 9.55 -2.97
C SER A 30 -7.33 9.11 -4.22
N THR A 31 -6.49 10.01 -4.72
CA THR A 31 -5.57 9.75 -5.82
C THR A 31 -4.19 10.23 -5.41
N GLN A 32 -3.18 9.39 -5.59
CA GLN A 32 -1.79 9.70 -5.28
C GLN A 32 -0.90 9.43 -6.49
N PRO A 33 -0.03 10.38 -6.90
CA PRO A 33 0.84 10.18 -8.04
C PRO A 33 1.97 9.19 -7.73
N ILE A 34 2.27 8.30 -8.67
CA ILE A 34 3.50 7.50 -8.70
C ILE A 34 4.60 8.34 -9.34
N LYS A 35 4.38 8.79 -10.58
CA LYS A 35 5.34 9.61 -11.34
C LYS A 35 4.64 10.32 -12.50
N THR A 36 5.03 11.56 -12.74
CA THR A 36 4.52 12.39 -13.84
C THR A 36 5.63 12.69 -14.84
N TYR A 37 5.30 12.61 -16.12
CA TYR A 37 6.17 12.82 -17.26
C TYR A 37 5.61 13.95 -18.13
N THR A 38 6.47 14.92 -18.41
CA THR A 38 6.19 16.06 -19.30
C THR A 38 7.24 16.21 -20.40
N ALA A 39 8.14 15.24 -20.52
CA ALA A 39 9.23 15.19 -21.48
C ALA A 39 9.65 13.74 -21.75
N ALA A 40 10.34 13.51 -22.87
CA ALA A 40 10.93 12.21 -23.20
C ALA A 40 11.87 11.71 -22.09
N THR A 41 12.03 10.40 -22.00
CA THR A 41 12.98 9.76 -21.07
C THR A 41 14.27 9.40 -21.80
N ASP A 42 15.39 9.34 -21.08
CA ASP A 42 16.65 8.84 -21.62
C ASP A 42 16.70 7.31 -21.53
N GLY A 43 15.81 6.65 -22.29
CA GLY A 43 15.58 5.20 -22.22
C GLY A 43 14.53 4.79 -21.18
N TRP A 44 14.69 3.60 -20.60
CA TRP A 44 13.76 3.06 -19.60
C TRP A 44 13.98 3.74 -18.24
N ASP A 45 12.98 4.46 -17.79
CA ASP A 45 12.91 5.11 -16.49
C ASP A 45 12.11 4.25 -15.50
N HIS A 46 12.62 4.12 -14.28
CA HIS A 46 11.96 3.34 -13.24
C HIS A 46 10.85 4.17 -12.58
N ALA A 47 9.60 3.82 -12.87
CA ALA A 47 8.41 4.40 -12.26
C ALA A 47 8.02 3.61 -11.01
N VAL A 48 8.36 4.15 -9.84
CA VAL A 48 8.12 3.50 -8.54
C VAL A 48 7.74 4.53 -7.48
N ALA A 49 6.81 4.14 -6.60
CA ALA A 49 6.45 4.89 -5.41
C ALA A 49 6.07 3.92 -4.29
N SER A 50 6.30 4.34 -3.04
CA SER A 50 5.75 3.70 -1.84
C SER A 50 4.69 4.63 -1.27
N LEU A 51 3.45 4.16 -1.24
CA LEU A 51 2.28 4.97 -0.91
C LEU A 51 1.51 4.31 0.24
N VAL A 52 0.95 5.14 1.13
CA VAL A 52 0.11 4.70 2.26
C VAL A 52 -1.35 4.86 1.88
N ALA A 53 -2.12 3.78 2.05
CA ALA A 53 -3.55 3.78 1.81
C ALA A 53 -4.24 4.76 2.77
N PRO A 54 -5.14 5.63 2.30
CA PRO A 54 -5.94 6.48 3.19
C PRO A 54 -6.99 5.65 3.94
N ALA A 55 -7.46 6.16 5.07
CA ALA A 55 -8.52 5.51 5.86
C ALA A 55 -9.77 5.24 4.99
N GLY A 56 -10.32 4.03 5.10
CA GLY A 56 -11.47 3.58 4.31
C GLY A 56 -11.13 3.10 2.90
N ALA A 57 -9.86 3.16 2.49
CA ALA A 57 -9.44 2.50 1.25
C ALA A 57 -9.43 0.99 1.45
N THR A 58 -10.08 0.29 0.54
CA THR A 58 -10.15 -1.19 0.56
C THR A 58 -9.80 -1.79 -0.79
N ARG A 59 -9.68 -0.96 -1.82
CA ARG A 59 -9.16 -1.33 -3.13
C ARG A 59 -8.19 -0.26 -3.60
N ALA A 60 -7.17 -0.70 -4.31
CA ALA A 60 -6.26 0.16 -5.05
C ALA A 60 -6.26 -0.26 -6.52
N GLN A 61 -6.22 0.73 -7.41
CA GLN A 61 -5.98 0.50 -8.82
C GLN A 61 -4.95 1.50 -9.34
N VAL A 62 -4.24 1.13 -10.39
CA VAL A 62 -3.28 2.02 -11.03
C VAL A 62 -3.90 2.59 -12.29
N ALA A 63 -3.90 3.91 -12.37
CA ALA A 63 -4.42 4.68 -13.48
C ALA A 63 -3.28 5.28 -14.28
N MET A 64 -3.34 5.11 -15.61
CA MET A 64 -2.57 5.87 -16.57
C MET A 64 -3.38 7.12 -16.92
N VAL A 65 -2.97 8.28 -16.43
CA VAL A 65 -3.68 9.56 -16.62
C VAL A 65 -2.98 10.37 -17.69
N VAL A 66 -3.69 10.63 -18.78
CA VAL A 66 -3.16 11.27 -19.97
C VAL A 66 -3.95 12.55 -20.23
N SER A 67 -3.34 13.72 -20.05
CA SER A 67 -4.00 15.02 -20.24
C SER A 67 -3.83 15.59 -21.65
N SER A 68 -2.75 15.23 -22.32
CA SER A 68 -2.54 15.44 -23.76
C SER A 68 -1.52 14.41 -24.24
N LEU A 69 -1.76 13.76 -25.39
CA LEU A 69 -0.84 12.75 -25.90
C LEU A 69 -0.67 12.84 -27.42
N ASN A 70 0.48 13.41 -27.79
CA ASN A 70 1.04 13.32 -29.12
C ASN A 70 2.36 12.51 -29.11
N ALA A 71 2.54 11.63 -28.12
CA ALA A 71 3.74 10.83 -27.95
C ALA A 71 3.42 9.32 -27.86
N THR A 72 4.38 8.49 -28.22
CA THR A 72 4.33 7.04 -27.96
C THR A 72 4.86 6.77 -26.55
N LEU A 73 4.18 5.92 -25.80
CA LEU A 73 4.55 5.54 -24.44
C LEU A 73 4.66 4.02 -24.35
N TYR A 74 5.78 3.53 -23.82
CA TYR A 74 5.95 2.13 -23.45
C TYR A 74 5.91 2.01 -21.94
N VAL A 75 5.01 1.18 -21.41
CA VAL A 75 4.94 0.82 -19.99
C VAL A 75 5.06 -0.69 -19.90
N ASP A 76 5.98 -1.16 -19.07
CA ASP A 76 6.26 -2.59 -18.91
C ASP A 76 6.48 -2.98 -17.44
N ASP A 77 6.31 -4.26 -17.14
CA ASP A 77 6.56 -4.88 -15.84
C ASP A 77 5.97 -4.09 -14.66
N PHE A 78 4.68 -3.77 -14.75
CA PHE A 78 3.98 -3.12 -13.65
C PHE A 78 3.72 -4.13 -12.51
N VAL A 79 4.30 -3.86 -11.35
CA VAL A 79 4.10 -4.66 -10.13
C VAL A 79 3.47 -3.78 -9.07
N PHE A 80 2.39 -4.28 -8.47
CA PHE A 80 1.72 -3.68 -7.32
C PHE A 80 1.79 -4.65 -6.14
N ALA A 81 2.42 -4.24 -5.05
CA ALA A 81 2.58 -5.07 -3.86
C ALA A 81 2.18 -4.27 -2.62
N ALA A 82 1.20 -4.79 -1.89
CA ALA A 82 0.92 -4.35 -0.53
C ALA A 82 1.99 -4.91 0.42
N ARG A 83 2.49 -4.09 1.33
CA ARG A 83 3.39 -4.50 2.40
C ARG A 83 2.65 -4.24 3.72
N PRO A 84 2.23 -5.28 4.45
CA PRO A 84 1.64 -5.12 5.78
C PRO A 84 2.56 -4.29 6.68
N ILE A 85 1.98 -3.39 7.47
CA ILE A 85 2.73 -2.54 8.39
C ILE A 85 2.32 -2.91 9.81
N CYS A 86 3.20 -3.63 10.49
CA CYS A 86 2.96 -3.96 11.87
C CYS A 86 2.82 -2.70 12.75
N GLY A 87 1.73 -2.65 13.51
CA GLY A 87 1.35 -1.57 14.40
C GLY A 87 0.46 -0.52 13.75
N ASP A 88 -0.11 -0.80 12.57
CA ASP A 88 -1.10 0.10 11.93
C ASP A 88 -2.56 -0.24 12.32
N GLY A 89 -2.74 -1.29 13.12
CA GLY A 89 -4.02 -1.76 13.63
C GLY A 89 -4.79 -2.61 12.62
N LEU A 90 -4.20 -2.98 11.49
CA LEU A 90 -4.81 -3.83 10.47
C LEU A 90 -4.05 -5.14 10.38
N VAL A 91 -4.67 -6.24 10.80
CA VAL A 91 -4.08 -7.58 10.61
C VAL A 91 -4.09 -7.93 9.12
N GLU A 92 -2.93 -7.83 8.46
CA GLU A 92 -2.77 -8.03 7.03
C GLU A 92 -1.67 -9.04 6.67
N GLY A 93 -1.84 -9.72 5.53
CA GLY A 93 -0.83 -10.63 4.99
C GLY A 93 -0.45 -11.77 5.94
N SER A 94 0.75 -11.71 6.52
CA SER A 94 1.30 -12.73 7.41
C SER A 94 1.22 -12.40 8.90
N GLU A 95 0.62 -11.26 9.26
CA GLU A 95 0.46 -10.84 10.64
C GLU A 95 -0.53 -11.76 11.37
N GLN A 96 -0.19 -12.12 12.61
CA GLN A 96 -1.05 -12.95 13.47
C GLN A 96 -1.96 -12.10 14.35
N CYS A 97 -1.56 -10.86 14.59
CA CYS A 97 -2.23 -9.83 15.35
C CYS A 97 -1.66 -8.48 14.90
N ASP A 98 -2.38 -7.40 15.19
CA ASP A 98 -1.89 -6.02 15.10
C ASP A 98 -2.75 -5.18 16.04
N ASP A 99 -2.19 -4.80 17.19
CA ASP A 99 -2.87 -4.03 18.23
C ASP A 99 -2.67 -2.52 18.10
N GLY A 100 -2.24 -2.06 16.92
CA GLY A 100 -2.07 -0.64 16.61
C GLY A 100 -0.79 -0.03 17.20
N ASN A 101 0.15 -0.87 17.65
CA ASN A 101 1.45 -0.42 18.10
C ASN A 101 2.53 -1.49 17.89
N THR A 102 3.79 -1.19 18.28
CA THR A 102 4.92 -2.13 18.15
C THR A 102 5.62 -2.37 19.49
N ALA A 103 4.91 -2.21 20.60
CA ALA A 103 5.38 -2.62 21.91
C ALA A 103 5.41 -4.14 21.98
N ASN A 104 6.08 -4.66 23.00
CA ASN A 104 6.03 -6.08 23.32
C ASN A 104 5.45 -6.20 24.74
N GLY A 105 4.84 -7.34 25.05
CA GLY A 105 4.28 -7.66 26.36
C GLY A 105 2.81 -7.27 26.53
N ASP A 106 2.16 -6.71 25.51
CA ASP A 106 0.72 -6.42 25.43
C ASP A 106 -0.07 -7.47 24.66
N GLY A 107 0.62 -8.50 24.13
CA GLY A 107 0.01 -9.66 23.49
C GLY A 107 0.21 -9.73 21.98
N CYS A 108 0.55 -8.62 21.34
CA CYS A 108 1.05 -8.61 19.97
C CYS A 108 2.48 -8.08 19.93
N SER A 109 3.40 -8.85 19.36
CA SER A 109 4.81 -8.45 19.35
C SER A 109 5.08 -7.31 18.38
N SER A 110 6.25 -6.69 18.50
CA SER A 110 6.74 -5.66 17.57
C SER A 110 6.96 -6.16 16.12
N ILE A 111 6.76 -7.45 15.87
CA ILE A 111 6.79 -8.08 14.54
C ILE A 111 5.44 -8.73 14.17
N CYS A 112 4.37 -8.36 14.88
CA CYS A 112 2.99 -8.78 14.65
C CYS A 112 2.79 -10.29 14.71
N THR A 113 3.49 -10.92 15.66
CA THR A 113 3.29 -12.30 16.06
C THR A 113 2.57 -12.34 17.39
N LEU A 114 1.64 -13.29 17.55
CA LEU A 114 0.94 -13.49 18.81
C LEU A 114 1.95 -13.86 19.91
N GLU A 115 1.93 -13.14 21.02
CA GLU A 115 2.81 -13.44 22.14
C GLU A 115 2.29 -14.62 22.96
N SER A 116 3.21 -15.46 23.44
CA SER A 116 2.85 -16.62 24.27
C SER A 116 2.08 -16.18 25.53
N GLY A 117 0.95 -16.84 25.77
CA GLY A 117 0.07 -16.55 26.91
C GLY A 117 -0.97 -15.45 26.66
N PHE A 118 -1.12 -15.00 25.41
CA PHE A 118 -2.16 -14.08 25.00
C PHE A 118 -3.10 -14.69 23.98
N SER A 119 -4.33 -14.19 23.98
CA SER A 119 -5.30 -14.39 22.91
C SER A 119 -5.72 -13.03 22.39
N CYS A 120 -5.50 -12.80 21.09
CA CYS A 120 -5.83 -11.58 20.40
C CYS A 120 -6.98 -11.83 19.41
N SER A 121 -7.91 -10.90 19.32
CA SER A 121 -8.99 -10.95 18.34
C SER A 121 -9.39 -9.56 17.89
N GLY A 122 -9.97 -9.47 16.68
CA GLY A 122 -10.36 -8.19 16.09
C GLY A 122 -9.29 -7.60 15.16
N ASN A 123 -9.65 -6.47 14.58
CA ASN A 123 -8.82 -5.67 13.68
C ASN A 123 -9.28 -4.20 13.88
N PRO A 124 -8.62 -3.42 14.75
CA PRO A 124 -7.39 -3.74 15.50
C PRO A 124 -7.53 -4.90 16.48
N SER A 125 -6.44 -5.64 16.67
CA SER A 125 -6.36 -6.74 17.63
C SER A 125 -6.46 -6.21 19.04
N VAL A 126 -7.40 -6.76 19.81
CA VAL A 126 -7.47 -6.57 21.26
C VAL A 126 -6.95 -7.84 21.90
N CYS A 127 -5.85 -7.71 22.63
CA CYS A 127 -5.14 -8.82 23.25
C CYS A 127 -5.46 -8.91 24.74
N THR A 128 -5.70 -10.13 25.22
CA THR A 128 -5.94 -10.43 26.64
C THR A 128 -5.11 -11.63 27.07
N SER A 129 -4.72 -11.68 28.35
CA SER A 129 -4.02 -12.84 28.89
C SER A 129 -4.90 -14.08 28.82
N ALA A 130 -4.34 -15.17 28.31
CA ALA A 130 -5.01 -16.45 28.21
C ALA A 130 -5.19 -17.02 29.64
N CYS A 131 -6.40 -16.89 30.18
CA CYS A 131 -6.77 -17.47 31.46
C CYS A 131 -6.50 -19.00 31.46
N GLY A 132 -5.73 -19.47 32.45
CA GLY A 132 -5.47 -20.89 32.66
C GLY A 132 -4.20 -21.43 31.98
N ASP A 133 -3.33 -20.58 31.44
CA ASP A 133 -2.04 -20.96 30.84
C ASP A 133 -0.91 -21.21 31.87
N GLY A 134 -1.18 -20.96 33.16
CA GLY A 134 -0.24 -21.18 34.25
C GLY A 134 0.84 -20.10 34.42
N PHE A 135 0.76 -18.97 33.72
CA PHE A 135 1.66 -17.85 33.88
C PHE A 135 0.99 -16.68 34.64
N LEU A 136 1.65 -16.17 35.69
CA LEU A 136 1.25 -14.93 36.37
C LEU A 136 1.87 -13.75 35.60
N ARG A 137 1.04 -12.92 34.99
CA ARG A 137 1.43 -11.66 34.33
C ARG A 137 0.55 -10.53 34.83
#